data_AF-A0A0M4JSN9-F1
#
_entry.id   AF-A0A0M4JSN9-F1
#
_cell.length_a   1.000
_cell.length_b   1.000
_cell.length_c   1.000
_cell.angle_alpha   90.00
_cell.angle_beta   90.00
_cell.angle_gamma   90.00
#
_symmetry.space_group_name_H-M   'P 1'
#
loop_
_entity.id
_entity.type
_entity.pdbx_description
1 polymer ?
#
loop_
_entity_poly.entity_id
_entity_poly.type
_entity_poly.pdbx_seq_one_letter_code
_entity_poly.pdbx_strand_id
1 'polypeptide(L)' 'MNNMNKKNFNELLDEIKNISNKLNDSNTSMEDSIELFKKGTDMIKEAKEQLTNLEGEVKKVLDNNEVTNF' A
#
# COMPACT_ATOMS: atom_id res chain seq x y z
N MET A 1 -8.49 -6.47 -22.32
CA MET A 1 -7.81 -6.77 -21.05
C MET A 1 -7.82 -5.49 -20.23
N ASN A 2 -8.60 -5.44 -19.15
CA ASN A 2 -8.67 -4.26 -18.31
C ASN A 2 -7.38 -4.16 -17.50
N ASN A 3 -6.48 -3.26 -17.87
CA ASN A 3 -5.47 -2.73 -16.96
C ASN A 3 -6.23 -1.99 -15.86
N MET A 4 -6.62 -2.69 -14.79
CA MET A 4 -6.93 -2.02 -13.53
C MET A 4 -5.66 -1.28 -13.15
N ASN A 5 -5.68 0.06 -13.21
CA ASN A 5 -4.59 0.91 -12.75
C ASN A 5 -4.24 0.50 -11.32
N LYS A 6 -3.14 -0.23 -11.16
CA LYS A 6 -2.62 -0.59 -9.85
C LYS A 6 -2.22 0.72 -9.16
N LYS A 7 -2.80 0.99 -7.99
CA LYS A 7 -2.55 2.24 -7.26
C LYS A 7 -1.07 2.33 -6.90
N ASN A 8 -0.50 3.51 -7.06
CA ASN A 8 0.86 3.75 -6.58
C ASN A 8 0.88 3.82 -5.04
N PHE A 9 2.08 3.74 -4.47
CA PHE A 9 2.26 3.70 -3.02
C PHE A 9 1.62 4.88 -2.27
N ASN A 10 1.70 6.09 -2.84
CA ASN A 10 1.12 7.29 -2.20
C ASN A 10 -0.41 7.24 -2.23
N GLU A 11 -1.00 6.81 -3.34
CA GLU A 11 -2.46 6.61 -3.44
C GLU A 11 -2.95 5.56 -2.43
N LEU A 12 -2.21 4.46 -2.26
CA LEU A 12 -2.51 3.45 -1.25
C LEU A 12 -2.42 4.03 0.17
N LEU A 13 -1.36 4.79 0.48
CA LEU A 13 -1.20 5.43 1.78
C LEU A 13 -2.33 6.40 2.10
N ASP A 14 -2.75 7.21 1.15
CA ASP A 14 -3.82 8.19 1.38
C ASP A 14 -5.18 7.52 1.59
N GLU A 15 -5.44 6.41 0.90
CA GLU A 15 -6.64 5.61 1.16
C GLU A 15 -6.59 4.89 2.51
N ILE A 16 -5.43 4.36 2.92
CA ILE A 16 -5.24 3.77 4.26
C ILE A 16 -5.50 4.83 5.34
N LYS A 17 -4.99 6.06 5.18
CA LYS A 17 -5.27 7.18 6.10
C LYS A 17 -6.77 7.50 6.14
N ASN A 18 -7.44 7.53 4.99
CA ASN A 18 -8.88 7.80 4.93
C ASN A 18 -9.69 6.69 5.64
N ILE A 19 -9.33 5.42 5.44
CA ILE A 19 -9.93 4.30 6.17
C ILE A 19 -9.72 4.47 7.68
N SER A 20 -8.49 4.79 8.09
CA SER A 20 -8.17 5.06 9.50
C SER A 20 -9.00 6.20 10.08
N ASN A 21 -9.22 7.28 9.32
CA ASN A 21 -10.07 8.39 9.78
C ASN A 21 -11.52 7.95 9.96
N LYS A 22 -12.07 7.17 9.01
CA LYS A 22 -13.44 6.65 9.11
C LYS A 22 -13.61 5.67 10.28
N LEU A 23 -12.64 4.80 10.53
CA LEU A 23 -12.67 3.90 11.70
C LEU A 23 -12.67 4.63 13.04
N ASN A 24 -12.15 5.87 13.09
CA ASN A 24 -12.15 6.71 14.29
C ASN A 24 -13.35 7.66 14.38
N ASP A 25 -14.21 7.70 13.35
CA ASP A 25 -15.42 8.51 13.34
C ASP A 25 -16.52 7.79 14.13
N SER A 26 -17.09 8.48 15.12
CA SER A 26 -18.17 7.97 15.97
C SER A 26 -19.47 7.67 15.21
N ASN A 27 -19.62 8.18 13.99
CA ASN A 27 -20.77 7.93 13.12
C ASN A 27 -20.62 6.67 12.26
N THR A 28 -19.44 6.04 12.24
CA THR A 28 -19.21 4.81 11.49
C THR A 28 -19.89 3.64 12.21
N SER A 29 -20.73 2.90 11.48
CA SER A 29 -21.42 1.74 12.03
C SER A 29 -20.46 0.59 12.33
N MET A 30 -20.88 -0.38 13.13
CA MET A 30 -20.08 -1.57 13.42
C MET A 30 -19.86 -2.40 12.14
N GLU A 31 -20.90 -2.55 11.33
CA GLU A 31 -20.85 -3.23 10.05
C GLU A 31 -19.85 -2.57 9.10
N ASP A 32 -19.94 -1.24 8.94
CA ASP A 32 -18.99 -0.48 8.11
C ASP A 32 -17.56 -0.59 8.66
N SER A 33 -17.40 -0.59 9.98
CA SER A 33 -16.09 -0.72 10.64
C SER A 33 -15.42 -2.06 10.29
N ILE A 34 -16.20 -3.14 10.25
CA ILE A 34 -15.69 -4.47 9.87
C ILE A 34 -15.23 -4.49 8.40
N GLU A 35 -16.00 -3.88 7.51
CA GLU A 35 -15.65 -3.80 6.08
C GLU A 35 -14.43 -2.92 5.85
N LEU A 36 -14.39 -1.74 6.48
CA LEU A 36 -13.27 -0.81 6.43
C LEU A 36 -11.99 -1.46 6.99
N PHE A 37 -12.09 -2.22 8.07
CA PHE A 37 -10.95 -2.93 8.64
C PHE A 37 -10.40 -3.98 7.67
N LYS A 38 -11.26 -4.84 7.09
CA LYS A 38 -10.85 -5.83 6.09
C LYS A 38 -10.13 -5.16 4.92
N LYS A 39 -10.77 -4.13 4.34
CA LYS A 39 -10.20 -3.36 3.23
C LYS A 39 -8.86 -2.73 3.60
N GLY A 40 -8.77 -2.09 4.77
CA GLY A 40 -7.53 -1.47 5.24
C GLY A 40 -6.40 -2.49 5.39
N THR A 41 -6.71 -3.68 5.89
CA THR A 41 -5.72 -4.76 6.05
C THR A 41 -5.17 -5.25 4.72
N ASP A 42 -6.05 -5.43 3.71
CA ASP A 42 -5.65 -5.81 2.36
C ASP A 42 -4.79 -4.73 1.70
N MET A 43 -5.14 -3.45 1.87
CA MET A 43 -4.37 -2.33 1.33
C MET A 43 -2.99 -2.19 1.98
N ILE A 44 -2.88 -2.41 3.30
CA ILE A 44 -1.60 -2.44 4.00
C ILE A 44 -0.71 -3.56 3.46
N LYS A 45 -1.29 -4.73 3.17
CA LYS A 45 -0.57 -5.84 2.56
C LYS A 45 -0.03 -5.47 1.18
N GLU A 46 -0.85 -4.86 0.33
CA GLU A 46 -0.41 -4.39 -1.00
C GLU A 46 0.70 -3.34 -0.90
N ALA A 47 0.56 -2.35 -0.03
CA ALA A 47 1.58 -1.33 0.18
C ALA A 47 2.92 -1.93 0.65
N LYS A 48 2.86 -2.92 1.55
CA LYS A 48 4.05 -3.66 2.00
C LYS A 48 4.71 -4.43 0.86
N GLU A 49 3.93 -5.12 0.03
CA GLU A 49 4.45 -5.82 -1.14
C GLU A 49 5.14 -4.87 -2.12
N GLN A 50 4.60 -3.67 -2.35
CA GLN A 50 5.26 -2.66 -3.20
C GLN A 50 6.63 -2.25 -2.65
N LEU A 51 6.74 -1.99 -1.35
CA LEU A 51 8.02 -1.64 -0.72
C LEU A 51 9.02 -2.79 -0.74
N THR A 52 8.59 -4.02 -0.42
CA THR A 52 9.46 -5.20 -0.46
C THR A 52 9.99 -5.49 -1.86
N ASN A 53 9.17 -5.27 -2.90
CA ASN A 53 9.62 -5.41 -4.28
C ASN A 53 10.68 -4.37 -4.63
N LEU A 54 10.45 -3.10 -4.26
CA LEU A 54 11.41 -2.02 -4.49
C LEU A 54 12.74 -2.27 -3.76
N GLU A 55 12.69 -2.72 -2.50
CA GLU A 55 13.88 -3.12 -1.74
C GLU A 55 14.64 -4.25 -2.45
N GLY A 56 13.92 -5.25 -2.96
CA GLY A 56 14.51 -6.35 -3.72
C GLY A 56 15.17 -5.90 -5.03
N GLU A 57 14.59 -4.93 -5.72
CA GLU A 57 15.17 -4.32 -6.92
C GLU A 57 16.45 -3.54 -6.60
N VAL A 58 16.43 -2.70 -5.56
CA VAL A 58 17.63 -1.97 -5.09
C VAL A 58 18.73 -2.95 -4.70
N LYS A 59 18.40 -4.01 -3.98
CA LYS A 59 19.37 -5.04 -3.58
C LYS A 59 20.00 -5.73 -4.78
N LYS A 60 19.22 -6.11 -5.80
CA LYS A 60 19.75 -6.70 -7.04
C LYS A 60 20.72 -5.75 -7.75
N VAL A 61 20.42 -4.45 -7.79
CA VAL A 61 21.32 -3.45 -8.40
C VAL A 61 22.63 -3.38 -7.64
N LEU A 62 22.59 -3.36 -6.30
CA LEU A 62 23.79 -3.34 -5.45
C LEU A 62 24.61 -4.63 -5.57
N ASP A 63 23.96 -5.80 -5.53
CA ASP A 63 24.62 -7.11 -5.62
C ASP A 63 25.27 -7.34 -7.01
N ASN A 64 24.72 -6.72 -8.07
CA ASN A 64 25.25 -6.83 -9.44
C ASN A 64 26.42 -5.86 -9.74
N ASN A 65 26.84 -5.01 -8.80
CA ASN A 65 27.99 -4.09 -8.96
C ASN A 65 27.95 -3.16 -10.19
N GLU A 66 26.78 -2.90 -10.80
CA GLU A 66 26.60 -1.75 -11.69
C GLU A 66 26.26 -0.52 -10.85
N VAL A 67 27.21 -0.10 -10.01
CA VAL A 67 27.26 1.28 -9.50
C VAL A 67 27.63 2.16 -10.69
N THR A 68 26.67 2.40 -11.59
CA THR A 68 26.81 3.47 -12.56
C THR A 68 26.61 4.75 -11.77
N ASN A 69 27.71 5.46 -11.51
CA ASN A 69 27.75 6.76 -10.84
C ASN A 69 26.53 7.62 -11.23
N PHE A 70 25.72 7.98 -10.23
CA PHE A 70 24.74 9.06 -10.35
C PHE A 70 25.42 10.43 -10.24
#